data_AF-A0A4D8RTJ7-F1
#
_entry.id   AF-A0A4D8RTJ7-F1
#
_cell.length_a   1.000
_cell.length_b   1.000
_cell.length_c   1.000
_cell.angle_alpha   90.00
_cell.angle_beta   90.00
_cell.angle_gamma   90.00
#
_symmetry.space_group_name_H-M   'P 1'
#
loop_
_entity.id
_entity.type
_entity.pdbx_description
1 polymer ?
#
loop_
_entity_poly.entity_id
_entity_poly.type
_entity_poly.pdbx_seq_one_letter_code
_entity_poly.pdbx_strand_id
1 'polypeptide(L)' 'MKKDCIIKSGYETCVEICGRLICDEVTVKEYAEICEKCNNGDKRACLTLYSRYGCWSSSGWWL' A
#
# COMPACT_ATOMS: atom_id res chain seq x y z
N MET A 1 10.85 8.07 -8.63
CA MET A 1 9.83 8.62 -7.72
C MET A 1 9.90 7.82 -6.43
N LYS A 2 10.27 8.43 -5.29
CA LYS A 2 9.90 7.87 -3.98
C LYS A 2 8.38 8.00 -3.91
N LYS A 3 7.65 6.91 -4.06
CA LYS A 3 6.22 6.89 -3.74
C LYS A 3 6.16 6.73 -2.23
N ASP A 4 5.72 7.77 -1.52
CA ASP A 4 5.46 7.65 -0.09
C ASP A 4 4.43 6.53 0.11
N CYS A 5 4.82 5.50 0.84
CA CYS A 5 4.01 4.31 1.08
C CYS A 5 2.83 4.58 2.02
N ILE A 6 2.86 5.72 2.70
CA ILE A 6 1.88 6.17 3.68
C ILE A 6 1.42 7.60 3.35
N ILE A 7 0.19 7.90 3.73
CA ILE A 7 -0.48 9.19 3.59
C ILE A 7 -0.81 9.67 5.00
N LYS A 8 -0.53 10.95 5.29
CA LYS A 8 -0.97 11.59 6.53
C LYS A 8 -2.32 12.25 6.31
N SER A 9 -3.34 11.81 7.04
CA SER A 9 -4.67 12.42 7.04
C SER A 9 -4.94 12.97 8.45
N GLY A 10 -4.68 14.27 8.65
CA GLY A 10 -4.73 14.89 9.97
C GLY A 10 -3.67 14.32 10.92
N TYR A 11 -4.11 13.68 12.00
CA TYR A 11 -3.23 13.01 12.98
C TYR A 11 -3.04 11.52 12.69
N GLU A 12 -3.75 10.97 11.69
CA GLU A 12 -3.75 9.56 11.37
C GLU A 12 -2.80 9.25 10.21
N THR A 13 -2.15 8.09 10.29
CA THR A 13 -1.33 7.53 9.20
C THR A 13 -2.16 6.49 8.47
N CYS A 14 -2.35 6.69 7.18
CA CYS A 14 -3.18 5.86 6.33
C CYS A 14 -2.38 5.39 5.11
N VAL A 15 -2.95 4.47 4.34
CA VAL A 15 -2.42 4.03 3.06
C VAL A 15 -3.54 4.09 2.02
N GLU A 16 -3.21 4.46 0.78
CA GLU A 16 -4.15 4.35 -0.32
C GLU A 16 -3.98 3.01 -1.01
N ILE A 17 -5.00 2.16 -0.90
CA ILE A 17 -5.05 0.86 -1.57
C ILE A 17 -6.22 0.89 -2.53
N CYS A 18 -5.94 0.75 -3.83
CA CYS A 18 -6.96 0.74 -4.88
C CYS A 18 -7.90 1.97 -4.87
N GLY A 19 -7.37 3.16 -4.57
CA GLY A 19 -8.18 4.39 -4.47
C GLY A 19 -9.03 4.50 -3.20
N ARG A 20 -8.87 3.58 -2.22
CA ARG A 20 -9.48 3.68 -0.89
C ARG A 20 -8.42 4.03 0.14
N LEU A 21 -8.76 4.98 1.00
CA LEU A 21 -7.94 5.34 2.16
C LEU A 21 -8.21 4.35 3.29
N ILE A 22 -7.15 3.71 3.79
CA ILE A 22 -7.21 2.76 4.91
C ILE A 22 -6.30 3.26 6.02
N CYS A 23 -6.86 3.52 7.19
CA CYS A 23 -6.15 4.04 8.36
C CYS A 23 -6.01 3.02 9.50
N ASP A 24 -6.38 1.76 9.23
CA ASP A 24 -6.20 0.65 10.19
C ASP A 24 -4.71 0.42 10.47
N GLU A 25 -4.31 0.51 11.74
CA GLU A 25 -2.89 0.49 12.15
C GLU A 25 -2.17 -0.77 11.68
N VAL A 26 -2.82 -1.94 11.77
CA VAL A 26 -2.22 -3.22 11.37
C VAL A 26 -1.98 -3.23 9.86
N THR A 27 -2.99 -2.88 9.08
CA THR A 27 -2.91 -2.82 7.62
C THR A 27 -1.90 -1.79 7.14
N VAL A 28 -1.89 -0.60 7.75
CA VAL A 28 -0.94 0.48 7.44
C VAL A 28 0.49 0.02 7.69
N LYS A 29 0.75 -0.62 8.83
CA LYS A 29 2.10 -1.09 9.19
C LYS A 29 2.58 -2.20 8.25
N GLU A 30 1.75 -3.20 7.98
CA GLU A 30 2.11 -4.29 7.05
C GLU A 30 2.34 -3.76 5.63
N TYR A 31 1.43 -2.90 5.13
CA TYR A 31 1.56 -2.32 3.80
C TYR A 31 2.82 -1.47 3.68
N ALA A 32 3.07 -0.59 4.66
CA ALA A 32 4.22 0.29 4.67
C ALA A 32 5.54 -0.50 4.65
N GLU A 33 5.67 -1.53 5.49
CA GLU A 33 6.89 -2.34 5.54
C GLU A 33 7.19 -3.05 4.20
N ILE A 34 6.17 -3.64 3.58
CA ILE A 34 6.32 -4.34 2.29
C ILE A 34 6.62 -3.32 1.18
N CYS A 35 5.94 -2.16 1.20
CA CYS A 35 6.14 -1.09 0.23
C CYS A 35 7.54 -0.48 0.32
N GLU A 36 8.07 -0.24 1.52
CA GLU A 36 9.44 0.25 1.71
C GLU A 36 10.48 -0.75 1.17
N LYS A 37 10.32 -2.05 1.47
CA LYS A 37 11.18 -3.10 0.91
C LYS A 37 11.12 -3.12 -0.63
N CYS A 38 9.93 -2.99 -1.20
CA CYS A 38 9.75 -2.89 -2.65
C CYS A 38 10.45 -1.64 -3.23
N ASN A 39 10.26 -0.47 -2.61
CA ASN A 39 10.91 0.79 -3.01
C ASN A 39 12.44 0.73 -2.92
N ASN A 40 12.98 -0.08 -2.00
CA ASN A 40 14.42 -0.34 -1.86
C ASN A 40 14.96 -1.39 -2.85
N GLY A 41 14.12 -1.91 -3.75
CA GLY A 41 14.53 -2.81 -4.83
C GLY A 41 14.30 -4.31 -4.56
N ASP A 42 13.65 -4.68 -3.45
CA ASP A 42 13.26 -6.07 -3.22
C ASP A 42 12.08 -6.47 -4.12
N LYS A 43 12.40 -7.21 -5.19
CA LYS A 43 11.41 -7.71 -6.15
C LYS A 43 10.36 -8.63 -5.50
N ARG A 44 10.73 -9.42 -4.48
CA ARG A 44 9.78 -10.29 -3.79
C ARG A 44 8.80 -9.47 -2.98
N ALA A 45 9.26 -8.43 -2.31
CA ALA A 45 8.38 -7.50 -1.61
C ALA A 45 7.40 -6.83 -2.57
N CYS A 46 7.84 -6.41 -3.76
CA CYS A 46 6.94 -5.86 -4.78
C CYS A 46 5.86 -6.85 -5.24
N LEU A 47 6.24 -8.11 -5.48
CA LEU A 47 5.28 -9.16 -5.84
C LEU A 47 4.29 -9.44 -4.70
N THR A 48 4.76 -9.47 -3.45
CA THR A 48 3.91 -9.61 -2.27
C THR A 48 2.95 -8.44 -2.13
N LEU A 49 3.43 -7.21 -2.32
CA LEU A 49 2.60 -5.99 -2.25
C LEU A 49 1.47 -6.07 -3.28
N TYR A 50 1.80 -6.41 -4.52
CA TYR A 50 0.82 -6.55 -5.60
C TYR A 50 -0.12 -7.74 -5.39
N SER A 51 0.37 -8.87 -4.88
CA SER A 51 -0.47 -10.05 -4.64
C SER A 51 -1.47 -9.83 -3.49
N ARG A 52 -1.05 -9.15 -2.42
CA ARG A 52 -1.92 -8.89 -1.25
C ARG A 52 -2.84 -7.68 -1.44
N TYR A 53 -2.34 -6.61 -2.04
CA TYR A 53 -3.00 -5.30 -2.06
C TYR A 53 -3.16 -4.73 -3.47
N GLY A 54 -2.64 -5.41 -4.49
CA GLY A 54 -2.80 -4.99 -5.88
C GLY A 54 -4.23 -5.16 -6.37
N CYS A 55 -4.57 -4.35 -7.36
CA CYS A 55 -5.90 -4.24 -7.92
C CYS A 55 -5.76 -4.43 -9.43
N TRP A 56 -6.62 -5.24 -10.04
CA TRP A 56 -6.67 -5.35 -11.51
C TRP A 56 -7.38 -4.16 -12.19
N SER A 57 -8.07 -3.31 -11.43
CA SER A 57 -8.58 -2.02 -11.92
C SER A 57 -8.44 -0.93 -10.85
N SER A 58 -8.33 0.32 -11.29
CA SER A 58 -8.30 1.52 -10.45
C SER A 58 -9.65 1.86 -9.80
N SER A 59 -10.71 1.11 -10.11
CA SER A 59 -12.08 1.33 -9.58
C SER A 59 -12.52 0.34 -8.50
N GLY A 60 -11.61 -0.52 -8.03
CA GLY A 60 -11.85 -1.38 -6.86
C GLY A 60 -12.47 -2.74 -7.19
N TRP A 61 -11.81 -3.78 -6.67
CA TRP A 61 -12.25 -5.13 -6.33
C TRP A 61 -13.57 -5.65 -6.95
N TRP A 62 -13.40 -6.68 -7.81
CA TRP A 62 -14.41 -7.48 -8.53
C TRP A 62 -15.08 -6.77 -9.72
N LEU A 63 -14.95 -7.39 -10.91
CA LEU A 63 -15.97 -7.31 -11.96
C LEU A 63 -17.21 -8.07 -11.48
#